data_AF-A0A1V4RZ96-F1
#
_entry.id   AF-A0A1V4RZ96-F1
#
_cell.length_a   1.000
_cell.length_b   1.000
_cell.length_c   1.000
_cell.angle_alpha   90.00
_cell.angle_beta   90.00
_cell.angle_gamma   90.00
#
_symmetry.space_group_name_H-M   'P 1'
#
loop_
_entity.id
_entity.type
_entity.pdbx_description
1 polymer ?
#
loop_
_entity_poly.entity_id
_entity_poly.type
_entity_poly.pdbx_seq_one_letter_code
_entity_poly.pdbx_strand_id
1 'polypeptide(L)'
;MSCENEVLNAFKASQWTKNRDVRIAMRSSAVCEDEQSSFAGQYLTALNVKEENILDAYKKVIASKYSPRALYYRINYGLSDIETPMAVLALEMVDATASGIIYTLNIDEPTSNYLTIHSIWAKNKFAPLTVTLS
;
A
#
# COMPACT_ATOMS: atom_id res chain seq x y z
N MET A 1 15.38 -18.32 -12.37
CA MET A 1 15.19 -18.08 -10.92
C MET A 1 13.72 -17.75 -10.73
N SER A 2 12.99 -18.35 -9.78
CA SER A 2 11.55 -18.09 -9.61
C SER A 2 11.34 -16.72 -8.94
N CYS A 3 10.36 -15.94 -9.38
CA CYS A 3 9.97 -14.65 -8.79
C CYS A 3 9.74 -14.75 -7.27
N GLU A 4 9.21 -15.88 -6.79
CA GLU A 4 9.01 -16.13 -5.35
C GLU A 4 10.32 -16.10 -4.55
N ASN A 5 11.41 -16.63 -5.13
CA ASN A 5 12.71 -16.63 -4.48
C ASN A 5 13.30 -15.21 -4.41
N GLU A 6 13.04 -14.38 -5.42
CA GLU A 6 13.48 -12.99 -5.42
C GLU A 6 12.77 -12.17 -4.33
N VAL A 7 11.46 -12.36 -4.18
CA VAL A 7 10.66 -11.71 -3.12
C VAL A 7 11.18 -12.11 -1.73
N LEU A 8 11.41 -13.41 -1.49
CA LEU A 8 11.95 -13.88 -0.22
C LEU A 8 13.39 -13.38 0.04
N ASN A 9 14.23 -13.35 -0.99
CA ASN A 9 15.60 -12.84 -0.87
C ASN A 9 15.61 -11.35 -0.56
N ALA A 10 14.74 -10.56 -1.19
CA ALA A 10 14.58 -9.13 -0.92
C ALA A 10 14.11 -8.91 0.53
N PHE A 11 13.15 -9.70 1.03
CA PHE A 11 12.73 -9.65 2.43
C PHE A 11 13.88 -9.99 3.38
N LYS A 12 14.65 -11.05 3.11
CA LYS A 12 15.78 -11.45 3.96
C LYS A 12 16.93 -10.44 3.98
N ALA A 13 17.16 -9.78 2.85
CA ALA A 13 18.16 -8.71 2.72
C ALA A 13 17.73 -7.41 3.41
N SER A 14 16.44 -7.25 3.74
CA SER A 14 15.94 -6.08 4.47
C SER A 14 16.50 -6.05 5.90
N GLN A 15 16.70 -4.85 6.44
CA GLN A 15 17.16 -4.68 7.83
C GLN A 15 16.10 -5.09 8.86
N TRP A 16 14.86 -5.33 8.43
CA TRP A 16 13.74 -5.70 9.29
C TRP A 16 14.00 -7.02 10.01
N THR A 17 14.69 -7.97 9.38
CA THR A 17 14.99 -9.31 9.93
C THR A 17 15.79 -9.31 11.24
N LYS A 18 16.38 -8.17 11.64
CA LYS A 18 17.03 -8.01 12.94
C LYS A 18 16.05 -8.08 14.12
N ASN A 19 14.77 -7.77 13.88
CA ASN A 19 13.72 -7.79 14.88
C ASN A 19 12.92 -9.09 14.77
N ARG A 20 12.76 -9.85 15.87
CA ARG A 20 12.20 -11.22 15.81
C ARG A 20 10.68 -11.29 15.60
N ASP A 21 9.98 -10.17 15.51
CA ASP A 21 8.53 -10.12 15.31
C ASP A 21 8.08 -9.03 14.33
N VAL A 22 8.79 -8.88 13.21
CA VAL A 22 8.40 -7.94 12.16
C VAL A 22 7.00 -8.26 11.63
N ARG A 23 6.22 -7.20 11.43
CA ARG A 23 4.93 -7.21 10.74
C ARG A 23 5.03 -6.34 9.51
N ILE A 24 4.56 -6.86 8.38
CA ILE A 24 4.62 -6.17 7.10
C ILE A 24 3.19 -5.78 6.65
N ALA A 25 3.05 -4.58 6.13
CA ALA A 25 1.93 -4.16 5.32
C ALA A 25 2.30 -4.34 3.84
N MET A 26 1.53 -5.14 3.11
CA MET A 26 1.66 -5.30 1.66
C MET A 26 0.56 -4.53 0.95
N ARG A 27 0.94 -3.65 0.02
CA ARG A 27 0.05 -2.74 -0.69
C ARG A 27 0.28 -2.85 -2.18
N SER A 28 -0.80 -2.80 -2.97
CA SER A 28 -0.65 -2.56 -4.41
C SER A 28 -0.12 -1.15 -4.63
N SER A 29 0.60 -0.98 -5.74
CA SER A 29 0.91 0.32 -6.32
C SER A 29 0.90 0.14 -7.83
N ALA A 30 -0.14 0.63 -8.49
CA ALA A 30 -0.24 0.61 -9.95
C ALA A 30 0.04 2.00 -10.55
N VAL A 31 0.68 2.04 -11.71
CA VAL A 31 1.17 3.27 -12.35
C VAL A 31 0.04 4.26 -12.70
N CYS A 32 -1.20 3.79 -12.83
CA CYS A 32 -2.36 4.62 -13.15
C CYS A 32 -3.19 4.98 -11.91
N GLU A 33 -2.72 4.69 -10.68
CA GLU A 33 -3.46 5.01 -9.45
C GLU A 33 -3.74 6.51 -9.26
N ASP A 34 -2.97 7.38 -9.93
CA ASP A 34 -2.95 8.84 -9.75
C ASP A 34 -3.59 9.65 -10.90
N GLU A 35 -4.12 9.03 -11.96
CA GLU A 35 -4.79 9.76 -13.06
C GLU A 35 -6.33 9.80 -12.92
N GLN A 36 -6.89 11.02 -12.86
CA GLN A 36 -8.31 11.49 -12.85
C GLN A 36 -9.35 10.79 -11.95
N SER A 37 -9.08 9.61 -11.42
CA SER A 37 -9.93 8.89 -10.49
C SER A 37 -9.01 8.04 -9.66
N SER A 38 -8.60 8.60 -8.51
CA SER A 38 -7.73 7.91 -7.57
C SER A 38 -8.23 6.49 -7.37
N PHE A 39 -7.40 5.49 -7.63
CA PHE A 39 -7.72 4.09 -7.34
C PHE A 39 -7.76 3.79 -5.83
N ALA A 40 -7.88 4.84 -5.01
CA ALA A 40 -8.03 4.82 -3.57
C ALA A 40 -9.07 3.77 -3.15
N GLY A 41 -8.58 2.71 -2.52
CA GLY A 41 -9.42 1.65 -1.94
C GLY A 41 -9.95 0.60 -2.91
N GLN A 42 -9.42 0.49 -4.14
CA GLN A 42 -9.84 -0.58 -5.07
C GLN A 42 -9.05 -1.88 -4.92
N TYR A 43 -7.82 -1.80 -4.42
CA TYR A 43 -6.93 -2.95 -4.31
C TYR A 43 -6.72 -3.41 -2.87
N LEU A 44 -6.37 -4.69 -2.72
CA LEU A 44 -6.22 -5.31 -1.42
C LEU A 44 -4.95 -4.78 -0.73
N THR A 45 -5.09 -4.26 0.49
CA THR A 45 -3.97 -4.09 1.42
C THR A 45 -3.99 -5.24 2.41
N ALA A 46 -2.90 -6.01 2.50
CA ALA A 46 -2.72 -7.01 3.54
C ALA A 46 -1.90 -6.42 4.69
N LEU A 47 -2.48 -6.32 5.88
CA LEU A 47 -1.81 -5.82 7.08
C LEU A 47 -1.35 -6.98 7.97
N ASN A 48 -0.38 -6.71 8.83
CA ASN A 48 0.10 -7.63 9.85
C ASN A 48 0.66 -8.95 9.28
N VAL A 49 1.24 -8.90 8.08
CA VAL A 49 1.81 -10.06 7.40
C VAL A 49 3.10 -10.48 8.10
N LYS A 50 3.16 -11.75 8.48
CA LYS A 50 4.39 -12.39 9.03
C LYS A 50 5.26 -12.93 7.90
N GLU A 51 6.54 -13.15 8.18
CA GLU A 51 7.51 -13.72 7.23
C GLU A 51 6.98 -14.97 6.51
N GLU A 52 6.44 -15.94 7.27
CA GLU A 52 5.88 -17.19 6.74
C GLU A 52 4.71 -17.00 5.75
N ASN A 53 4.05 -15.84 5.78
CA ASN A 53 2.87 -15.53 4.96
C ASN A 53 3.16 -14.52 3.84
N ILE A 54 4.40 -14.09 3.66
CA ILE A 54 4.79 -13.07 2.66
C ILE A 54 4.37 -13.46 1.25
N LEU A 55 4.63 -14.70 0.84
CA LEU A 55 4.31 -15.14 -0.52
C LEU A 55 2.81 -15.23 -0.77
N ASP A 56 2.04 -15.70 0.22
CA ASP A 56 0.57 -15.77 0.12
C ASP A 56 -0.03 -14.36 0.05
N ALA A 57 0.44 -13.45 0.91
CA ALA A 57 0.01 -12.05 0.90
C ALA A 57 0.36 -11.38 -0.44
N TYR A 58 1.58 -11.57 -0.96
CA TYR A 58 2.00 -11.04 -2.25
C TYR A 58 1.09 -11.52 -3.39
N LYS A 59 0.81 -12.82 -3.46
CA LYS A 59 -0.09 -13.41 -4.46
C LYS A 59 -1.50 -12.84 -4.36
N LYS A 60 -2.02 -12.66 -3.14
CA LYS A 60 -3.35 -12.07 -2.91
C LYS A 60 -3.42 -10.61 -3.37
N VAL A 61 -2.39 -9.81 -3.09
CA VAL A 61 -2.32 -8.42 -3.57
C VAL A 61 -2.27 -8.38 -5.09
N ILE A 62 -1.43 -9.21 -5.73
CA ILE A 62 -1.39 -9.31 -7.19
C ILE A 62 -2.73 -9.75 -7.79
N ALA A 63 -3.34 -10.79 -7.23
CA ALA A 63 -4.63 -11.29 -7.68
C ALA A 63 -5.74 -10.23 -7.57
N SER A 64 -5.63 -9.27 -6.64
CA SER A 64 -6.59 -8.19 -6.49
C SER A 64 -6.69 -7.28 -7.73
N LYS A 65 -5.64 -7.25 -8.57
CA LYS A 65 -5.65 -6.60 -9.90
C LYS A 65 -6.78 -7.12 -10.80
N TYR A 66 -7.18 -8.38 -10.62
CA TYR A 66 -8.21 -9.08 -11.41
C TYR A 66 -9.54 -9.21 -10.66
N SER A 67 -9.73 -8.48 -9.55
CA SER A 67 -11.03 -8.43 -8.87
C SER A 67 -12.11 -7.83 -9.78
N PRO A 68 -13.40 -8.19 -9.59
CA PRO A 68 -14.49 -7.65 -10.43
C PRO A 68 -14.52 -6.13 -10.49
N ARG A 69 -14.20 -5.46 -9.37
CA ARG A 69 -14.17 -4.00 -9.28
C ARG A 69 -13.02 -3.41 -10.11
N ALA A 70 -11.81 -3.96 -9.96
CA ALA A 70 -10.65 -3.54 -10.73
C ALA A 70 -10.83 -3.79 -12.23
N LEU A 71 -11.45 -4.93 -12.60
CA LEU A 71 -11.73 -5.27 -14.00
C LEU A 71 -12.80 -4.35 -14.60
N TYR A 72 -13.90 -4.11 -13.88
CA TYR A 72 -14.95 -3.18 -14.32
C TYR A 72 -14.39 -1.79 -14.61
N TYR A 73 -13.54 -1.27 -13.72
CA TYR A 73 -12.87 0.01 -13.92
C TYR A 73 -12.02 -0.01 -15.19
N ARG A 74 -11.12 -1.00 -15.31
CA ARG A 74 -10.22 -1.10 -16.47
C ARG A 74 -10.95 -1.18 -17.80
N ILE A 75 -12.05 -1.95 -17.86
CA ILE A 75 -12.89 -2.05 -19.05
C ILE A 75 -13.53 -0.71 -19.39
N ASN A 76 -14.11 -0.01 -18.41
CA ASN A 76 -14.80 1.27 -18.66
C ASN A 76 -13.87 2.39 -19.12
N TYR A 77 -12.62 2.37 -18.67
CA TYR A 77 -11.61 3.36 -19.08
C TYR A 77 -10.75 2.89 -20.27
N GLY A 78 -11.06 1.73 -20.87
CA GLY A 78 -10.36 1.23 -22.05
C GLY A 78 -8.90 0.83 -21.82
N LEU A 79 -8.49 0.56 -20.57
CA LEU A 79 -7.10 0.28 -20.20
C LEU A 79 -6.77 -1.20 -20.39
N SER A 80 -5.71 -1.50 -21.14
CA SER A 80 -5.22 -2.88 -21.28
C SER A 80 -4.41 -3.35 -20.05
N ASP A 81 -4.20 -4.66 -19.92
CA ASP A 81 -3.41 -5.23 -18.81
C ASP A 81 -1.93 -4.83 -18.85
N ILE A 82 -1.42 -4.62 -20.05
CA ILE A 82 -0.03 -4.24 -20.32
C ILE A 82 0.20 -2.77 -19.95
N GLU A 83 -0.81 -1.92 -20.17
CA GLU A 83 -0.77 -0.49 -19.85
C GLU A 83 -0.96 -0.20 -18.35
N THR A 84 -1.27 -1.22 -17.54
CA THR A 84 -1.47 -1.09 -16.09
C THR A 84 -0.54 -2.02 -15.30
N PRO A 85 0.80 -1.82 -15.37
CA PRO A 85 1.71 -2.56 -14.51
C PRO A 85 1.41 -2.24 -13.03
N MET A 86 1.45 -3.28 -12.19
CA MET A 86 1.22 -3.17 -10.75
C MET A 86 2.40 -3.75 -10.00
N ALA A 87 2.95 -2.94 -9.09
CA ALA A 87 3.92 -3.36 -8.09
C ALA A 87 3.22 -3.72 -6.78
N VAL A 88 3.90 -4.49 -5.93
CA VAL A 88 3.49 -4.72 -4.54
C VAL A 88 4.56 -4.13 -3.63
N LEU A 89 4.18 -3.12 -2.85
CA LEU A 89 5.01 -2.50 -1.84
C LEU A 89 4.91 -3.27 -0.54
N ALA A 90 6.04 -3.62 0.04
CA ALA A 90 6.15 -4.16 1.40
C ALA A 90 6.67 -3.04 2.32
N LEU A 91 5.96 -2.77 3.41
CA LEU A 91 6.32 -1.74 4.39
C LEU A 91 6.33 -2.36 5.79
N GLU A 92 7.37 -2.06 6.57
CA GLU A 92 7.38 -2.40 7.99
C GLU A 92 6.24 -1.67 8.72
N MET A 93 5.54 -2.41 9.58
CA MET A 93 4.57 -1.85 10.49
C MET A 93 5.22 -1.48 11.81
N VAL A 94 4.85 -0.32 12.33
CA VAL A 94 5.32 0.19 13.63
C VAL A 94 4.25 0.06 14.69
N ASP A 95 4.68 -0.16 15.94
CA ASP A 95 3.77 -0.10 17.09
C ASP A 95 3.40 1.38 17.34
N ALA A 96 2.26 1.79 16.80
CA ALA A 96 1.84 3.19 16.77
C ALA A 96 0.69 3.41 17.75
N THR A 97 0.81 4.47 18.56
CA THR A 97 -0.24 4.89 19.49
C THR A 97 -1.37 5.65 18.79
N ALA A 98 -1.07 6.34 17.70
CA ALA A 98 -2.01 7.06 16.85
C ALA A 98 -1.59 6.97 15.38
N SER A 99 -2.56 7.12 14.47
CA SER A 99 -2.33 7.20 13.02
C SER A 99 -3.19 8.29 12.41
N GLY A 100 -2.77 8.82 11.26
CA GLY A 100 -3.42 9.98 10.65
C GLY A 100 -2.97 10.28 9.24
N ILE A 101 -3.53 11.35 8.68
CA ILE A 101 -3.22 11.89 7.36
C ILE A 101 -2.84 13.36 7.54
N ILE A 102 -1.85 13.83 6.77
CA ILE A 102 -1.43 15.22 6.72
C ILE A 102 -1.71 15.75 5.33
N TYR A 103 -2.42 16.86 5.25
CA TYR A 103 -2.58 17.65 4.03
C TYR A 103 -1.61 18.83 4.09
N THR A 104 -0.71 18.91 3.11
CA THR A 104 0.27 20.00 3.04
C THR A 104 -0.27 21.24 2.38
N LEU A 105 -1.34 21.08 1.59
CA LEU A 105 -2.09 22.14 0.95
C LEU A 105 -3.58 22.00 1.30
N ASN A 106 -4.24 23.12 1.57
CA ASN A 106 -5.69 23.13 1.67
C ASN A 106 -6.29 23.18 0.25
N ILE A 107 -7.11 22.17 -0.09
CA ILE A 107 -7.78 22.08 -1.40
C ILE A 107 -8.77 23.24 -1.59
N ASP A 108 -9.41 23.70 -0.52
CA ASP A 108 -10.37 24.81 -0.54
C ASP A 108 -9.67 26.17 -0.54
N GLU A 109 -8.43 26.25 -0.02
CA GLU A 109 -7.66 27.48 0.09
C GLU A 109 -6.17 27.26 -0.25
N PRO A 110 -5.80 27.15 -1.54
CA PRO A 110 -4.44 26.76 -1.96
C PRO A 110 -3.34 27.74 -1.59
N THR A 111 -3.69 28.99 -1.26
CA THR A 111 -2.74 30.03 -0.80
C THR A 111 -2.57 30.06 0.71
N SER A 112 -3.23 29.15 1.44
CA SER A 112 -3.08 29.04 2.88
C SER A 112 -1.66 28.63 3.28
N ASN A 113 -1.18 29.20 4.40
CA ASN A 113 0.13 28.89 4.98
C ASN A 113 0.03 27.97 6.20
N TYR A 114 -1.01 27.12 6.25
CA TYR A 114 -1.20 26.16 7.33
C TYR A 114 -1.37 24.75 6.75
N LEU A 115 -0.85 23.77 7.48
CA LEU A 115 -1.04 22.35 7.21
C LEU A 115 -2.16 21.81 8.11
N THR A 116 -2.91 20.82 7.59
CA THR A 116 -4.01 20.19 8.34
C THR A 116 -3.63 18.75 8.66
N ILE A 117 -3.77 18.35 9.93
CA ILE A 117 -3.51 16.98 10.40
C ILE A 117 -4.82 16.39 10.93
N HIS A 118 -5.22 15.25 10.38
CA HIS A 118 -6.31 14.43 10.91
C HIS A 118 -5.71 13.19 11.55
N SER A 119 -6.01 12.92 12.83
CA SER A 119 -5.49 11.76 13.54
C SER A 119 -6.58 11.01 14.33
N ILE A 120 -6.42 9.70 14.42
CA ILE A 120 -7.23 8.83 15.26
C ILE A 120 -6.33 8.00 16.18
N TRP A 121 -6.87 7.59 17.33
CA TRP A 121 -6.18 6.65 18.20
C TRP A 121 -6.13 5.27 17.55
N ALA A 122 -4.96 4.63 17.57
CA ALA A 122 -4.79 3.31 16.98
C ALA A 122 -5.51 2.28 17.87
N LYS A 123 -6.60 1.69 17.36
CA LYS A 123 -7.33 0.62 18.08
C LYS A 123 -6.59 -0.72 18.05
N ASN A 124 -5.71 -0.91 17.05
CA ASN A 124 -4.81 -2.04 16.89
C ASN A 124 -3.36 -1.55 16.90
N LYS A 125 -2.47 -2.28 17.58
CA LYS A 125 -1.08 -1.86 17.87
C LYS A 125 -0.26 -1.44 16.64
N PHE A 126 -0.56 -1.94 15.45
CA PHE A 126 0.32 -1.77 14.29
C PHE A 126 -0.29 -0.87 13.22
N ALA A 127 0.43 0.18 12.84
CA ALA A 127 0.11 1.03 11.69
C ALA A 127 1.23 0.94 10.63
N PRO A 128 0.91 0.98 9.33
CA PRO A 128 1.94 1.11 8.30
C PRO A 128 2.63 2.47 8.43
N LEU A 129 3.96 2.51 8.32
CA LEU A 129 4.71 3.74 8.12
C LEU A 129 4.32 4.30 6.74
N THR A 130 3.41 5.27 6.69
CA THR A 130 3.07 5.97 5.45
C THR A 130 2.73 7.41 5.78
N VAL A 131 3.54 8.34 5.30
CA VAL A 131 3.18 9.75 5.19
C VAL A 131 2.72 9.94 3.75
N THR A 132 1.42 10.10 3.55
CA THR A 132 0.91 10.56 2.26
C THR A 132 1.04 12.08 2.25
N LEU A 133 1.97 12.60 1.45
CA LEU A 133 2.05 14.03 1.16
C LEU A 133 1.13 14.27 -0.05
N SER A 134 0.00 14.93 0.19
CA SER A 134 -0.85 15.52 -0.85
C SER A 134 -0.66 17.04 -0.87
#